data_AF-A0A7I7LKF0-F1
#
_entry.id   AF-A0A7I7LKF0-F1
#
_cell.length_a   1.000
_cell.length_b   1.000
_cell.length_c   1.000
_cell.angle_alpha   90.00
_cell.angle_beta   90.00
_cell.angle_gamma   90.00
#
_symmetry.space_group_name_H-M   'P 1'
#
loop_
_entity.id
_entity.type
_entity.pdbx_description
1 polymer ?
#
loop_
_entity_poly.entity_id
_entity_poly.type
_entity_poly.pdbx_seq_one_letter_code
_entity_poly.pdbx_strand_id
1 'polypeptide(L)'
;MIKGVIFDYKTVFVNSAPLQAKVATMLNDLRSRGLNVCIFSTDPMDVIGECAKRGLPPPDTYIHRGNVFEGKNRGSPEWINALLNEFPVQPYDLFYVGATKLDWRTAINSAVMYAHAGWVGGQPRGTTSIVIDEPAEVTEFVDIFLLVEPRWSYRLSDAAGGLEIRAVPPASGSLPSTPASSFNLLDVFTYD
;
A
#
# COMPACT_ATOMS: atom_id res chain seq x y z
N MET A 1 4.90 10.51 -5.51
CA MET A 1 4.48 10.53 -4.09
C MET A 1 3.03 10.13 -4.05
N ILE A 2 2.62 9.35 -3.05
CA ILE A 2 1.20 9.00 -2.90
C ILE A 2 0.36 10.23 -2.53
N LYS A 3 -0.94 10.18 -2.83
CA LYS A 3 -1.93 11.23 -2.56
C LYS A 3 -3.07 10.76 -1.66
N GLY A 4 -3.24 9.45 -1.50
CA GLY A 4 -4.29 8.89 -0.65
C GLY A 4 -3.95 7.50 -0.12
N VAL A 5 -4.57 7.18 1.02
CA VAL A 5 -4.50 5.87 1.67
C VAL A 5 -5.90 5.28 1.76
N ILE A 6 -6.05 4.07 1.26
CA ILE A 6 -7.29 3.30 1.28
C ILE A 6 -7.23 2.35 2.47
N PHE A 7 -8.30 2.30 3.26
CA PHE A 7 -8.47 1.36 4.35
C PHE A 7 -9.70 0.49 4.13
N ASP A 8 -9.57 -0.81 4.39
CA ASP A 8 -10.75 -1.62 4.67
C ASP A 8 -11.40 -1.14 5.99
N TYR A 9 -12.73 -1.06 6.03
CA TYR A 9 -13.43 -0.57 7.22
C TYR A 9 -13.08 -1.34 8.51
N LYS A 10 -12.72 -2.63 8.43
CA LYS A 10 -12.34 -3.42 9.62
C LYS A 10 -10.96 -3.06 10.16
N THR A 11 -10.09 -2.46 9.34
CA THR A 11 -8.78 -1.97 9.81
C THR A 11 -8.92 -0.67 10.59
N VAL A 12 -10.03 0.05 10.40
CA VAL A 12 -10.34 1.32 11.06
C VAL A 12 -11.26 1.10 12.27
N PHE A 13 -12.37 0.39 12.08
CA PHE A 13 -13.40 0.18 13.11
C PHE A 13 -13.10 -1.06 13.97
N VAL A 14 -12.04 -0.94 14.77
CA VAL A 14 -11.57 -1.99 15.70
C VAL A 14 -12.34 -2.00 17.03
N ASN A 15 -12.43 -3.14 17.71
CA ASN A 15 -13.21 -3.27 18.95
C ASN A 15 -12.41 -3.04 20.25
N SER A 16 -11.14 -2.64 20.14
CA SER A 16 -10.25 -2.39 21.28
C SER A 16 -10.02 -0.90 21.46
N ALA A 17 -10.36 -0.33 22.62
CA ALA A 17 -10.20 1.10 22.88
C ALA A 17 -8.73 1.58 22.76
N PRO A 18 -7.71 0.87 23.30
CA PRO A 18 -6.32 1.22 23.05
C PRO A 18 -5.94 1.22 21.57
N LEU A 19 -6.42 0.24 20.80
CA LEU A 19 -6.12 0.15 19.37
C LEU A 19 -6.85 1.24 18.58
N GLN A 20 -8.07 1.57 18.97
CA GLN A 20 -8.85 2.65 18.37
C GLN A 20 -8.17 4.01 18.54
N ALA A 21 -7.57 4.27 19.71
CA ALA A 21 -6.77 5.48 19.92
C ALA A 21 -5.55 5.53 18.98
N LYS A 22 -4.83 4.41 18.81
CA LYS A 22 -3.72 4.30 17.85
C LYS A 22 -4.17 4.55 16.41
N VAL A 23 -5.30 3.98 16.00
CA VAL A 23 -5.91 4.21 14.68
C VAL A 23 -6.27 5.69 14.51
N ALA A 24 -6.86 6.33 15.52
CA ALA A 24 -7.19 7.75 15.48
C ALA A 24 -5.95 8.62 15.24
N THR A 25 -4.86 8.34 15.97
CA THR A 25 -3.57 9.01 15.78
C THR A 25 -3.04 8.81 14.37
N MET A 26 -2.99 7.56 13.88
CA MET A 26 -2.56 7.24 12.51
C MET A 26 -3.36 8.01 11.46
N LEU A 27 -4.69 8.06 11.55
CA LEU A 27 -5.52 8.76 10.58
C LEU A 27 -5.27 10.28 10.59
N ASN A 28 -5.12 10.88 11.77
CA ASN A 28 -4.80 12.30 11.89
C ASN A 28 -3.40 12.61 11.33
N ASP A 29 -2.43 11.74 11.58
CA ASP A 29 -1.06 11.86 11.08
C ASP A 29 -1.01 11.77 9.54
N LEU A 30 -1.74 10.84 8.93
CA LEU A 30 -1.82 10.76 7.46
C LEU A 30 -2.45 12.03 6.88
N ARG A 31 -3.52 12.55 7.49
CA ARG A 31 -4.15 13.80 7.07
C ARG A 31 -3.23 15.01 7.24
N SER A 32 -2.43 15.07 8.32
CA SER A 32 -1.48 16.16 8.53
C SER A 32 -0.36 16.19 7.48
N ARG A 33 -0.12 15.06 6.79
CA ARG A 33 0.79 14.94 5.64
C ARG A 33 0.11 15.28 4.30
N GLY A 34 -1.14 15.73 4.33
CA GLY A 34 -1.92 16.09 3.15
C GLY A 34 -2.46 14.88 2.38
N LEU A 35 -2.51 13.70 2.98
CA LEU A 35 -3.06 12.49 2.35
C LEU A 35 -4.56 12.38 2.55
N ASN A 36 -5.26 11.98 1.48
CA ASN A 36 -6.68 11.67 1.54
C ASN A 36 -6.89 10.29 2.16
N VAL A 37 -7.73 10.20 3.17
CA VAL A 37 -8.11 8.95 3.83
C VAL A 37 -9.40 8.43 3.20
N CYS A 38 -9.30 7.26 2.56
CA CYS A 38 -10.42 6.60 1.91
C CYS A 38 -10.82 5.34 2.69
N ILE A 39 -12.11 5.10 2.89
CA ILE A 39 -12.61 3.88 3.53
C ILE A 39 -13.43 3.06 2.55
N PHE A 40 -13.14 1.76 2.46
CA PHE A 40 -13.92 0.79 1.71
C PHE A 40 -14.72 -0.09 2.66
N SER A 41 -16.00 -0.34 2.36
CA SER A 41 -16.81 -1.40 2.96
C SER A 41 -17.51 -2.21 1.88
N THR A 42 -17.87 -3.47 2.12
CA THR A 42 -18.70 -4.21 1.15
C THR A 42 -20.13 -3.68 1.13
N ASP A 43 -20.75 -3.61 2.30
CA ASP A 43 -22.12 -3.16 2.47
C ASP A 43 -22.18 -1.68 2.88
N PRO A 44 -23.23 -0.95 2.47
CA PRO A 44 -23.40 0.45 2.85
C PRO A 44 -23.50 0.59 4.37
N MET A 45 -22.83 1.60 4.93
CA MET A 45 -22.86 1.94 6.34
C MET A 45 -22.76 3.46 6.55
N ASP A 46 -23.21 3.93 7.71
CA ASP A 46 -23.02 5.31 8.14
C ASP A 46 -21.58 5.53 8.64
N VAL A 47 -20.65 5.66 7.70
CA VAL A 47 -19.21 5.78 8.01
C VAL A 47 -18.90 7.02 8.84
N ILE A 48 -19.60 8.14 8.61
CA ILE A 48 -19.39 9.39 9.34
C ILE A 48 -19.88 9.24 10.77
N GLY A 49 -21.07 8.68 10.98
CA GLY A 49 -21.60 8.39 12.30
C GLY A 49 -20.73 7.40 13.07
N GLU A 50 -20.22 6.36 12.42
CA GLU A 50 -19.30 5.40 13.06
C GLU A 50 -17.96 6.03 13.43
N CYS A 51 -17.39 6.90 12.59
CA CYS A 51 -16.21 7.69 12.95
C CYS A 51 -16.49 8.58 14.17
N ALA A 52 -17.61 9.31 14.18
CA ALA A 52 -17.97 10.21 15.26
C ALA A 52 -18.15 9.48 16.61
N LYS A 53 -18.87 8.35 16.61
CA LYS A 53 -19.06 7.51 17.83
C LYS A 53 -17.74 7.02 18.41
N ARG A 54 -16.72 6.85 17.56
CA ARG A 54 -15.42 6.29 17.90
C ARG A 54 -14.34 7.37 18.09
N GLY A 55 -14.68 8.65 17.96
CA GLY A 55 -13.71 9.74 18.03
C GLY A 55 -12.65 9.67 16.93
N LEU A 56 -12.98 9.09 15.78
CA LEU A 56 -12.12 9.02 14.61
C LEU A 56 -12.41 10.21 13.67
N PRO A 57 -11.41 10.74 12.95
CA PRO A 57 -11.69 11.70 11.89
C PRO A 57 -12.56 11.05 10.80
N PRO A 58 -13.47 11.79 10.15
CA PRO A 58 -14.22 11.27 9.02
C PRO A 58 -13.27 10.97 7.84
N PRO A 59 -13.58 9.97 7.00
CA PRO A 59 -12.84 9.77 5.75
C PRO A 59 -13.14 10.90 4.76
N ASP A 60 -12.18 11.18 3.87
CA ASP A 60 -12.35 12.11 2.76
C ASP A 60 -13.19 11.47 1.64
N THR A 61 -13.11 10.14 1.49
CA THR A 61 -13.94 9.39 0.53
C THR A 61 -14.37 8.06 1.11
N TYR A 62 -15.60 7.66 0.81
CA TYR A 62 -16.16 6.38 1.23
C TYR A 62 -16.76 5.66 0.03
N ILE A 63 -16.28 4.43 -0.20
CA ILE A 63 -16.72 3.58 -1.29
C ILE A 63 -17.31 2.29 -0.71
N HIS A 64 -18.51 1.95 -1.17
CA HIS A 64 -19.12 0.65 -0.94
C HIS A 64 -19.53 0.00 -2.25
N ARG A 65 -19.98 -1.27 -2.21
CA ARG A 65 -20.34 -2.02 -3.43
C ARG A 65 -21.36 -1.31 -4.30
N GLY A 66 -22.22 -0.46 -3.72
CA GLY A 66 -23.22 0.31 -4.47
C GLY A 66 -22.62 1.42 -5.35
N ASN A 67 -21.40 1.88 -5.05
CA ASN A 67 -20.68 2.82 -5.91
C ASN A 67 -19.89 2.11 -7.03
N VAL A 68 -19.74 0.79 -6.95
CA VAL A 68 -18.93 0.00 -7.87
C VAL A 68 -19.75 -0.36 -9.11
N PHE A 69 -19.17 -0.19 -10.30
CA PHE A 69 -19.83 -0.54 -11.56
C PHE A 69 -20.35 -1.99 -11.53
N GLU A 70 -21.62 -2.18 -11.88
CA GLU A 70 -22.35 -3.46 -11.79
C GLU A 70 -22.32 -4.14 -10.40
N GLY A 71 -21.95 -3.42 -9.34
CA GLY A 71 -21.83 -3.97 -8.00
C GLY A 71 -20.80 -5.11 -7.89
N LYS A 72 -19.70 -5.06 -8.67
CA LYS A 72 -18.67 -6.11 -8.63
C LYS A 72 -18.13 -6.35 -7.22
N ASN A 73 -17.82 -7.61 -6.93
CA ASN A 73 -17.18 -7.99 -5.67
C ASN A 73 -15.72 -7.50 -5.59
N ARG A 74 -15.22 -7.36 -4.37
CA ARG A 74 -13.79 -7.09 -4.14
C ARG A 74 -12.91 -8.16 -4.78
N GLY A 75 -11.71 -7.76 -5.17
CA GLY A 75 -10.83 -8.47 -6.08
C GLY A 75 -10.97 -8.00 -7.53
N SER A 76 -12.05 -7.26 -7.85
CA SER A 76 -12.23 -6.57 -9.11
C SER A 76 -11.59 -5.18 -9.09
N PRO A 77 -10.98 -4.72 -10.19
CA PRO A 77 -10.43 -3.37 -10.28
C PRO A 77 -11.47 -2.26 -10.21
N GLU A 78 -12.76 -2.59 -10.40
CA GLU A 78 -13.87 -1.63 -10.36
C GLU A 78 -14.00 -0.90 -9.01
N TRP A 79 -13.48 -1.49 -7.92
CA TRP A 79 -13.42 -0.81 -6.63
C TRP A 79 -12.50 0.39 -6.63
N ILE A 80 -11.34 0.26 -7.28
CA ILE A 80 -10.41 1.37 -7.44
C ILE A 80 -10.95 2.36 -8.47
N ASN A 81 -11.55 1.90 -9.57
CA ASN A 81 -12.19 2.80 -10.54
C ASN A 81 -13.28 3.66 -9.89
N ALA A 82 -14.11 3.08 -9.00
CA ALA A 82 -15.12 3.82 -8.25
C ALA A 82 -14.49 4.92 -7.37
N LEU A 83 -13.38 4.62 -6.70
CA LEU A 83 -12.63 5.63 -5.95
C LEU A 83 -12.06 6.72 -6.86
N LEU A 84 -11.48 6.35 -8.00
CA LEU A 84 -10.85 7.30 -8.92
C LEU A 84 -11.85 8.27 -9.58
N ASN A 85 -13.12 7.89 -9.67
CA ASN A 85 -14.18 8.80 -10.12
C ASN A 85 -14.46 9.92 -9.11
N GLU A 86 -14.37 9.62 -7.81
CA GLU A 86 -14.58 10.59 -6.71
C GLU A 86 -13.29 11.37 -6.39
N PHE A 87 -12.14 10.69 -6.49
CA PHE A 87 -10.82 11.21 -6.18
C PHE A 87 -9.88 10.97 -7.38
N PRO A 88 -9.83 11.92 -8.35
CA PRO A 88 -9.14 11.73 -9.61
C PRO A 88 -7.61 11.79 -9.44
N VAL A 89 -7.03 10.63 -9.17
CA VAL A 89 -5.59 10.39 -9.09
C VAL A 89 -5.21 9.18 -9.93
N GLN A 90 -3.92 8.85 -9.99
CA GLN A 90 -3.49 7.61 -10.63
C GLN A 90 -3.53 6.46 -9.61
N PRO A 91 -3.77 5.19 -10.02
CA PRO A 91 -3.79 4.08 -9.08
C PRO A 91 -2.49 3.94 -8.26
N TYR A 92 -1.34 4.22 -8.88
CA TYR A 92 -0.04 4.20 -8.21
C TYR A 92 0.20 5.39 -7.27
N ASP A 93 -0.69 6.38 -7.23
CA ASP A 93 -0.70 7.43 -6.21
C ASP A 93 -1.44 6.98 -4.93
N LEU A 94 -1.93 5.73 -4.87
CA LEU A 94 -2.69 5.19 -3.75
C LEU A 94 -1.90 4.12 -2.99
N PHE A 95 -2.13 4.06 -1.68
CA PHE A 95 -1.63 3.00 -0.81
C PHE A 95 -2.81 2.31 -0.11
N TYR A 96 -2.96 0.99 -0.25
CA TYR A 96 -4.09 0.25 0.30
C TYR A 96 -3.65 -0.60 1.50
N VAL A 97 -4.18 -0.28 2.67
CA VAL A 97 -4.11 -1.09 3.89
C VAL A 97 -5.40 -1.91 4.05
N GLY A 98 -5.29 -3.24 3.98
CA GLY A 98 -6.45 -4.14 4.09
C GLY A 98 -6.23 -5.32 5.03
N ALA A 99 -7.30 -6.08 5.28
CA ALA A 99 -7.29 -7.21 6.23
C ALA A 99 -7.65 -8.56 5.59
N THR A 100 -8.01 -8.59 4.32
CA THR A 100 -8.50 -9.80 3.66
C THR A 100 -7.77 -10.11 2.36
N LYS A 101 -7.89 -11.37 1.92
CA LYS A 101 -7.41 -11.80 0.60
C LYS A 101 -8.05 -11.03 -0.55
N LEU A 102 -9.28 -10.55 -0.36
CA LEU A 102 -9.98 -9.78 -1.39
C LEU A 102 -9.42 -8.35 -1.49
N ASP A 103 -8.99 -7.76 -0.39
CA ASP A 103 -8.33 -6.44 -0.38
C ASP A 103 -6.99 -6.51 -1.12
N TRP A 104 -6.19 -7.54 -0.78
CA TRP A 104 -4.95 -7.84 -1.49
C TRP A 104 -5.18 -8.01 -3.00
N ARG A 105 -6.16 -8.82 -3.41
CA ARG A 105 -6.50 -8.98 -4.84
C ARG A 105 -6.96 -7.69 -5.50
N THR A 106 -7.76 -6.88 -4.80
CA THR A 106 -8.25 -5.60 -5.32
C THR A 106 -7.09 -4.68 -5.64
N ALA A 107 -6.14 -4.52 -4.70
CA ALA A 107 -5.00 -3.66 -4.88
C ALA A 107 -4.08 -4.12 -6.04
N ILE A 108 -3.73 -5.41 -6.06
CA ILE A 108 -2.83 -5.99 -7.06
C ILE A 108 -3.42 -5.88 -8.48
N ASN A 109 -4.72 -6.17 -8.63
CA ASN A 109 -5.39 -6.09 -9.94
C ASN A 109 -5.59 -4.64 -10.44
N SER A 110 -5.30 -3.65 -9.60
CA SER A 110 -5.48 -2.23 -9.91
C SER A 110 -4.17 -1.43 -9.90
N ALA A 111 -3.01 -2.07 -9.83
CA ALA A 111 -1.71 -1.38 -9.73
C ALA A 111 -1.62 -0.42 -8.52
N VAL A 112 -2.25 -0.79 -7.40
CA VAL A 112 -2.19 -0.06 -6.13
C VAL A 112 -1.25 -0.81 -5.18
N MET A 113 -0.35 -0.09 -4.51
CA MET A 113 0.52 -0.70 -3.50
C MET A 113 -0.29 -1.19 -2.31
N TYR A 114 0.01 -2.39 -1.80
CA TYR A 114 -0.76 -3.02 -0.72
C TYR A 114 0.09 -3.36 0.50
N ALA A 115 -0.46 -3.08 1.68
CA ALA A 115 0.00 -3.61 2.95
C ALA A 115 -1.15 -4.29 3.71
N HIS A 116 -0.78 -5.31 4.48
CA HIS A 116 -1.72 -6.04 5.32
C HIS A 116 -1.69 -5.50 6.75
N ALA A 117 -2.86 -5.23 7.31
CA ALA A 117 -3.03 -4.76 8.68
C ALA A 117 -2.95 -5.93 9.69
N GLY A 118 -1.74 -6.21 10.18
CA GLY A 118 -1.46 -7.26 11.17
C GLY A 118 -2.21 -7.07 12.50
N TRP A 119 -2.53 -5.83 12.88
CA TRP A 119 -3.32 -5.54 14.09
C TRP A 119 -4.78 -6.03 14.01
N VAL A 120 -5.30 -6.37 12.83
CA VAL A 120 -6.63 -6.95 12.66
C VAL A 120 -6.60 -8.47 12.69
N GLY A 121 -5.50 -9.06 12.20
CA GLY A 121 -5.32 -10.49 12.14
C GLY A 121 -4.10 -10.88 11.30
N GLY A 122 -3.78 -12.17 11.30
CA GLY A 122 -2.65 -12.69 10.53
C GLY A 122 -2.91 -12.68 9.02
N GLN A 123 -1.81 -12.62 8.26
CA GLN A 123 -1.83 -12.63 6.80
C GLN A 123 -2.61 -13.84 6.24
N PRO A 124 -3.54 -13.62 5.28
CA PRO A 124 -4.29 -14.71 4.66
C PRO A 124 -3.37 -15.73 3.96
N ARG A 125 -3.74 -17.02 4.03
CA ARG A 125 -2.98 -18.07 3.34
C ARG A 125 -2.93 -17.84 1.82
N GLY A 126 -1.75 -18.02 1.25
CA GLY A 126 -1.51 -17.90 -0.19
C GLY A 126 -1.55 -16.47 -0.71
N THR A 127 -1.24 -15.49 0.15
CA THR A 127 -0.96 -14.11 -0.23
C THR A 127 0.45 -13.74 0.24
N THR A 128 1.13 -12.88 -0.52
CA THR A 128 2.41 -12.28 -0.12
C THR A 128 2.23 -10.77 -0.13
N SER A 129 2.50 -10.12 0.99
CA SER A 129 2.39 -8.69 1.20
C SER A 129 3.32 -8.25 2.32
N ILE A 130 3.60 -6.95 2.36
CA ILE A 130 4.12 -6.28 3.56
C ILE A 130 3.05 -6.42 4.64
N VAL A 131 3.47 -6.81 5.85
CA VAL A 131 2.60 -6.85 7.03
C VAL A 131 3.03 -5.70 7.93
N ILE A 132 2.05 -4.92 8.37
CA ILE A 132 2.22 -3.80 9.29
C ILE A 132 1.45 -4.18 10.55
N ASP A 133 2.16 -4.41 11.66
CA ASP A 133 1.57 -5.01 12.86
C ASP A 133 0.93 -3.96 13.77
N GLU A 134 1.32 -2.68 13.64
CA GLU A 134 0.79 -1.59 14.44
C GLU A 134 0.32 -0.40 13.57
N PRO A 135 -0.79 0.30 13.90
CA PRO A 135 -1.25 1.43 13.10
C PRO A 135 -0.21 2.54 12.88
N ALA A 136 0.65 2.80 13.87
CA ALA A 136 1.70 3.83 13.76
C ALA A 136 2.72 3.52 12.65
N GLU A 137 2.99 2.24 12.40
CA GLU A 137 3.93 1.79 11.37
C GLU A 137 3.41 2.09 9.94
N VAL A 138 2.10 2.30 9.76
CA VAL A 138 1.55 2.78 8.47
C VAL A 138 2.10 4.16 8.16
N THR A 139 2.07 5.06 9.14
CA THR A 139 2.58 6.42 9.01
C THR A 139 4.09 6.42 8.76
N GLU A 140 4.84 5.63 9.53
CA GLU A 140 6.28 5.47 9.33
C GLU A 140 6.62 4.94 7.93
N PHE A 141 5.89 3.94 7.47
CA PHE A 141 6.06 3.36 6.14
C PHE A 141 5.82 4.40 5.04
N VAL A 142 4.74 5.16 5.17
CA VAL A 142 4.39 6.25 4.25
C VAL A 142 5.49 7.31 4.22
N ASP A 143 5.98 7.74 5.37
CA ASP A 143 7.02 8.76 5.49
C ASP A 143 8.34 8.32 4.88
N ILE A 144 8.76 7.09 5.15
CA ILE A 144 10.06 6.59 4.73
C ILE A 144 10.07 6.26 3.22
N PHE A 145 8.99 5.66 2.71
CA PHE A 145 9.01 5.04 1.39
C PHE A 145 8.11 5.70 0.34
N LEU A 146 7.02 6.37 0.74
CA LEU A 146 5.96 6.77 -0.20
C LEU A 146 5.82 8.30 -0.40
N LEU A 147 6.27 9.08 0.58
CA LEU A 147 6.31 10.54 0.53
C LEU A 147 7.65 11.11 0.09
N VAL A 148 8.74 10.34 0.20
CA VAL A 148 10.01 10.76 -0.36
C VAL A 148 9.97 10.52 -1.86
N GLU A 149 10.34 11.54 -2.65
CA GLU A 149 10.55 11.33 -4.07
C GLU A 149 11.59 10.22 -4.26
N PRO A 150 11.25 9.12 -4.95
CA PRO A 150 12.18 8.03 -5.16
C PRO A 150 13.42 8.58 -5.87
N ARG A 151 14.55 8.62 -5.16
CA ARG A 151 15.83 9.02 -5.75
C ARG A 151 16.39 7.85 -6.54
N TRP A 152 15.85 7.64 -7.73
CA TRP A 152 16.45 6.75 -8.70
C TRP A 152 17.65 7.47 -9.32
N SER A 153 18.85 7.20 -8.82
CA SER A 153 20.05 7.51 -9.58
C SER A 153 20.18 6.45 -10.68
N TYR A 154 19.71 6.77 -11.88
CA TYR A 154 20.13 6.05 -13.07
C TYR A 154 21.34 6.78 -13.65
N ARG A 155 22.35 6.03 -14.08
CA ARG A 155 23.43 6.54 -14.93
C ARG A 155 23.34 5.73 -16.21
N LEU A 156 23.17 6.41 -17.35
CA LEU A 156 23.37 5.76 -18.65
C LEU A 156 24.75 5.13 -18.63
N SER A 157 24.79 3.84 -18.87
CA SER A 157 25.99 3.03 -18.64
C SER A 157 27.08 3.35 -19.67
N ASP A 158 26.66 3.91 -20.80
CA ASP A 158 27.53 4.41 -21.87
C ASP A 158 26.90 5.61 -22.62
N ALA A 159 27.68 6.19 -23.54
CA ALA A 159 27.24 7.27 -24.43
C ALA A 159 26.22 6.80 -25.49
N ALA A 160 25.98 5.49 -25.60
CA ALA A 160 25.02 4.91 -26.55
C ALA A 160 23.61 4.76 -25.96
N GLY A 161 23.42 5.06 -24.67
CA GLY A 161 22.12 5.07 -24.02
C GLY A 161 21.71 3.71 -23.42
N GLY A 162 22.67 2.82 -23.15
CA GLY A 162 22.40 1.57 -22.45
C GLY A 162 21.90 1.81 -21.01
N LEU A 163 20.81 1.12 -20.63
CA LEU A 163 20.29 1.10 -19.25
C LEU A 163 20.77 -0.17 -18.53
N GLU A 164 21.77 -0.06 -17.66
CA GLU A 164 22.09 -1.11 -16.70
C GLU A 164 21.42 -0.86 -15.36
N ILE A 165 20.75 -1.89 -14.83
CA ILE A 165 20.19 -1.88 -13.48
C ILE A 165 21.25 -2.46 -12.53
N ARG A 166 21.71 -1.66 -11.57
CA ARG A 166 22.61 -2.12 -10.51
C ARG A 166 21.81 -2.43 -9.25
N ALA A 167 21.85 -3.68 -8.81
CA ALA A 167 21.29 -4.13 -7.53
C ALA A 167 22.41 -4.70 -6.67
N VAL A 168 22.35 -4.49 -5.35
CA VAL A 168 23.21 -5.19 -4.39
C VAL A 168 22.44 -6.43 -3.94
N PRO A 169 22.75 -7.62 -4.46
CA PRO A 169 22.13 -8.84 -3.94
C PRO A 169 22.63 -9.08 -2.50
N PRO A 170 21.80 -9.70 -1.63
CA PRO A 170 22.32 -10.27 -0.39
C PRO A 170 23.42 -11.30 -0.73
N ALA A 171 24.31 -11.61 0.22
CA ALA A 171 25.40 -12.57 0.00
C ALA A 171 24.93 -13.96 -0.51
N SER A 172 23.65 -14.27 -0.35
CA SER A 172 22.97 -15.49 -0.81
C SER A 172 22.14 -15.31 -2.09
N GLY A 173 22.17 -14.15 -2.74
CA GLY A 173 21.36 -13.85 -3.92
C GLY A 173 21.96 -14.43 -5.19
N SER A 174 21.19 -15.22 -5.93
CA SER A 174 21.53 -15.70 -7.27
C SER A 174 20.78 -14.87 -8.33
N LEU A 175 21.50 -14.33 -9.32
CA LEU A 175 20.89 -13.63 -10.44
C LEU A 175 20.38 -14.63 -11.50
N PRO A 176 19.34 -14.27 -12.29
CA PRO A 176 18.70 -15.19 -13.24
C PRO A 176 19.61 -15.76 -14.33
N SER A 177 20.79 -15.17 -14.54
CA SER A 177 21.75 -15.51 -15.59
C SER A 177 23.00 -16.23 -15.09
N THR A 178 23.13 -16.54 -13.79
CA THR A 178 24.34 -17.22 -13.26
C THR A 178 24.11 -18.74 -13.22
N PRO A 179 24.86 -19.56 -13.99
CA PRO A 179 24.84 -21.01 -13.81
C PRO A 179 25.23 -21.37 -12.38
N ALA A 180 24.55 -22.36 -11.78
CA ALA A 180 24.58 -22.67 -10.35
C ALA A 180 25.92 -23.22 -9.78
N SER A 181 27.06 -23.01 -10.44
CA SER A 181 28.34 -23.59 -9.99
C SER A 181 29.52 -22.65 -9.85
N SER A 182 29.41 -21.34 -10.13
CA SER A 182 30.44 -20.37 -9.73
C SER A 182 30.02 -18.93 -9.97
N PHE A 183 30.29 -18.05 -9.01
CA PHE A 183 30.54 -16.64 -9.29
C PHE A 183 31.99 -16.35 -8.92
N ASN A 184 32.74 -15.68 -9.80
CA ASN A 184 34.05 -15.14 -9.46
C ASN A 184 33.85 -13.69 -9.03
N LEU A 185 34.31 -13.37 -7.81
CA LEU A 185 34.17 -12.08 -7.14
C LEU A 185 35.00 -10.95 -7.78
N LEU A 186 35.59 -11.18 -8.97
CA LEU A 186 36.37 -10.20 -9.72
C LEU A 186 35.51 -9.29 -10.60
N ASP A 187 34.24 -9.62 -10.84
CA ASP A 187 33.36 -8.78 -11.68
C ASP A 187 32.78 -7.57 -10.96
N VAL A 188 32.99 -7.42 -9.64
CA VAL A 188 32.43 -6.30 -8.87
C VAL A 188 33.49 -5.25 -8.52
N PHE A 189 34.78 -5.61 -8.47
CA PHE A 189 35.85 -4.63 -8.25
C PHE A 189 37.18 -5.14 -8.80
N THR A 190 37.53 -4.81 -10.05
CA THR A 190 38.92 -4.47 -10.42
C THR A 190 38.95 -3.71 -11.75
N TYR A 191 39.76 -2.65 -11.74
CA TYR A 191 40.03 -1.71 -12.81
C TYR A 191 40.97 -2.31 -13.87
N ASP A 192 40.74 -1.99 -15.14
CA ASP A 192 41.60 -1.13 -15.98
C ASP A 192 40.72 -0.40 -17.00
#